data_AF-A0A7X9BY65-F1
#
_entry.id   AF-A0A7X9BY65-F1
#
_cell.length_a   1.000
_cell.length_b   1.000
_cell.length_c   1.000
_cell.angle_alpha   90.00
_cell.angle_beta   90.00
_cell.angle_gamma   90.00
#
_symmetry.space_group_name_H-M   'P 1'
#
loop_
_entity.id
_entity.type
_entity.pdbx_description
1 polymer ?
#
loop_
_entity_poly.entity_id
_entity_poly.type
_entity_poly.pdbx_seq_one_letter_code
_entity_poly.pdbx_strand_id
1 'polypeptide(L)'
;MDALSLVVILAIVVEKIVDILKTIVGLIPNLPAQFRPLTLELLSLGFGVLLAYETQIDALCLIGVETQNNYIGIIITGLVVGKGANFAHDFFHAFDQKRKNKT
;
A
#
# COMPACT_ATOMS: atom_id res chain seq x y z
N MET A 1 -3.33 7.39 -17.75
CA MET A 1 -3.58 7.32 -16.30
C MET A 1 -2.31 7.82 -15.63
N ASP A 2 -2.41 8.79 -14.73
CA ASP A 2 -1.22 9.23 -13.99
C ASP A 2 -0.73 8.08 -13.10
N ALA A 3 0.58 7.89 -13.02
CA ALA A 3 1.16 6.79 -12.27
C ALA A 3 0.81 6.87 -10.77
N LEU A 4 0.57 8.07 -10.23
CA LEU A 4 0.02 8.27 -8.90
C LEU A 4 -1.41 7.72 -8.76
N SER A 5 -2.26 7.92 -9.76
CA SER A 5 -3.61 7.33 -9.78
C SER A 5 -3.55 5.80 -9.80
N LEU A 6 -2.56 5.21 -10.49
CA LEU A 6 -2.34 3.77 -10.50
C LEU A 6 -1.98 3.23 -9.11
N VAL A 7 -1.11 3.92 -8.36
CA VAL A 7 -0.78 3.54 -6.97
C VAL A 7 -2.03 3.57 -6.08
N VAL A 8 -2.87 4.59 -6.22
CA VAL A 8 -4.14 4.70 -5.47
C VAL A 8 -5.09 3.57 -5.83
N ILE A 9 -5.23 3.24 -7.12
CA ILE A 9 -6.05 2.12 -7.58
C ILE A 9 -5.55 0.79 -6.98
N LEU A 10 -4.24 0.56 -6.99
CA LEU A 10 -3.66 -0.63 -6.37
C LEU A 10 -3.94 -0.70 -4.87
N ALA A 11 -3.87 0.43 -4.17
CA ALA A 11 -4.17 0.50 -2.74
C ALA A 11 -5.64 0.16 -2.45
N ILE A 12 -6.57 0.60 -3.32
CA ILE A 12 -7.98 0.22 -3.24
C ILE A 12 -8.15 -1.29 -3.46
N VAL A 13 -7.47 -1.86 -4.45
CA VAL A 13 -7.53 -3.30 -4.74
C VAL A 13 -7.03 -4.11 -3.54
N VAL A 14 -5.89 -3.75 -2.95
CA VAL A 14 -5.36 -4.42 -1.76
C VAL A 14 -6.31 -4.31 -0.58
N GLU A 15 -6.87 -3.14 -0.34
CA GLU A 15 -7.84 -2.92 0.74
C GLU A 15 -9.05 -3.84 0.58
N LYS A 16 -9.59 -3.99 -0.64
CA LYS A 16 -10.71 -4.90 -0.91
C LYS A 16 -10.35 -6.37 -0.78
N ILE A 17 -9.17 -6.79 -1.24
CA ILE A 17 -8.69 -8.17 -1.05
C ILE A 17 -8.60 -8.49 0.45
N VAL A 18 -8.04 -7.57 1.23
CA VAL A 18 -7.82 -7.75 2.66
C VAL A 18 -9.14 -7.73 3.44
N ASP A 19 -10.11 -6.91 3.04
CA ASP A 19 -11.45 -6.92 3.64
C ASP A 19 -12.21 -8.23 3.36
N ILE A 20 -12.05 -8.81 2.17
CA ILE A 20 -12.57 -10.15 1.87
C ILE A 20 -11.91 -11.19 2.78
N LEU A 21 -10.58 -11.14 2.94
CA LEU A 21 -9.85 -12.04 3.84
C LEU A 21 -10.28 -11.88 5.30
N LYS A 22 -10.49 -10.66 5.79
CA LYS A 22 -11.03 -10.39 7.13
C LYS A 22 -12.38 -11.07 7.33
N THR A 23 -13.25 -11.00 6.33
CA THR A 23 -14.58 -11.62 6.37
C THR A 23 -14.45 -13.14 6.46
N ILE A 24 -13.61 -13.76 5.63
CA ILE A 24 -13.38 -15.21 5.64
C ILE A 24 -12.79 -15.66 6.98
N VAL A 25 -11.77 -14.96 7.48
CA VAL A 25 -11.14 -15.25 8.77
C VAL A 25 -12.14 -15.09 9.93
N GLY A 26 -13.06 -14.13 9.83
CA GLY A 26 -14.15 -13.93 10.79
C GLY A 26 -15.12 -15.11 10.88
N LEU A 27 -15.29 -15.87 9.80
CA LEU A 27 -16.17 -17.04 9.74
C LEU A 27 -15.55 -18.30 10.36
N ILE A 28 -14.26 -18.30 10.69
CA ILE A 28 -13.57 -19.47 11.27
C ILE A 28 -13.86 -19.56 12.79
N PRO A 29 -14.60 -20.58 13.26
CA PRO A 29 -14.76 -20.82 14.69
C PRO A 29 -13.40 -21.23 15.30
N ASN A 30 -13.11 -20.75 16.51
CA ASN A 30 -11.89 -21.05 17.30
C ASN A 30 -10.58 -20.34 16.91
N LEU A 31 -10.57 -19.32 16.05
CA LEU A 31 -9.33 -18.57 15.78
C LEU A 31 -9.04 -17.54 16.89
N PRO A 32 -7.88 -17.58 17.59
CA PRO A 32 -7.57 -16.68 18.68
C PRO A 32 -7.57 -15.20 18.23
N ALA A 33 -8.37 -14.37 18.89
CA ALA A 33 -8.66 -12.99 18.48
C ALA A 33 -7.41 -12.11 18.33
N GLN A 34 -6.37 -12.39 19.12
CA GLN A 34 -5.08 -11.67 19.08
C GLN A 34 -4.23 -11.96 17.83
N PHE A 35 -4.41 -13.12 17.20
CA PHE A 35 -3.69 -13.47 15.96
C PHE A 35 -4.38 -12.91 14.72
N ARG A 36 -5.66 -12.57 14.80
CA ARG A 36 -6.43 -12.04 13.67
C ARG A 36 -5.87 -10.72 13.13
N PRO A 37 -5.68 -9.65 13.93
CA PRO A 37 -5.27 -8.35 13.40
C PRO A 37 -3.85 -8.40 12.81
N LEU A 38 -2.92 -9.06 13.50
CA LEU A 38 -1.52 -9.13 13.06
C LEU A 38 -1.36 -9.91 11.75
N THR A 39 -2.02 -11.06 11.62
CA THR A 39 -1.91 -11.87 10.40
C THR A 39 -2.54 -11.18 9.20
N LEU A 40 -3.70 -10.55 9.38
CA LEU A 40 -4.36 -9.78 8.33
C LEU A 40 -3.54 -8.56 7.89
N GLU A 41 -2.90 -7.87 8.83
CA GLU A 41 -2.04 -6.73 8.51
C GLU A 41 -0.78 -7.16 7.75
N LEU A 42 -0.11 -8.23 8.19
CA LEU A 42 1.06 -8.78 7.47
C LEU A 42 0.69 -9.28 6.07
N LEU A 43 -0.49 -9.91 5.92
CA LEU A 43 -1.00 -10.29 4.60
C LEU A 43 -1.27 -9.05 3.73
N SER A 44 -1.87 -8.00 4.29
CA SER A 44 -2.13 -6.75 3.60
C SER A 44 -0.84 -6.11 3.06
N LEU A 45 0.18 -6.02 3.92
CA LEU A 45 1.51 -5.53 3.54
C LEU A 45 2.18 -6.44 2.50
N GLY A 46 2.07 -7.76 2.67
CA GLY A 46 2.60 -8.74 1.72
C GLY A 46 1.96 -8.61 0.33
N PHE A 47 0.64 -8.50 0.25
CA PHE A 47 -0.08 -8.29 -1.01
C PHE A 47 0.26 -6.93 -1.63
N GLY A 48 0.39 -5.88 -0.83
CA GLY A 48 0.83 -4.58 -1.31
C GLY A 48 2.22 -4.62 -1.95
N VAL A 49 3.20 -5.24 -1.28
CA VAL A 49 4.55 -5.43 -1.82
C VAL A 49 4.56 -6.31 -3.07
N LEU A 50 3.80 -7.41 -3.06
CA LEU A 50 3.70 -8.30 -4.21
C LEU A 50 3.15 -7.57 -5.44
N LEU A 51 2.05 -6.82 -5.28
CA LEU A 51 1.45 -6.08 -6.39
C LEU A 51 2.32 -4.92 -6.87
N ALA A 52 2.97 -4.18 -5.96
CA ALA A 52 3.92 -3.14 -6.34
C ALA A 52 5.11 -3.73 -7.12
N TYR A 53 5.60 -4.89 -6.69
CA TYR A 53 6.64 -5.63 -7.40
C TYR A 53 6.19 -6.11 -8.77
N GLU A 54 5.02 -6.75 -8.88
CA GLU A 54 4.49 -7.23 -10.16
C GLU A 54 4.26 -6.09 -11.16
N THR A 55 3.83 -4.93 -10.66
CA THR A 55 3.59 -3.75 -11.49
C THR A 55 4.84 -2.89 -11.71
N GLN A 56 5.95 -3.21 -11.04
CA GLN A 56 7.21 -2.45 -11.05
C GLN A 56 7.03 -0.96 -10.76
N ILE A 57 6.08 -0.61 -9.88
CA ILE A 57 5.79 0.79 -9.56
C ILE A 57 6.67 1.25 -8.39
N ASP A 58 7.41 2.33 -8.64
CA ASP A 58 8.16 3.07 -7.64
C ASP A 58 7.55 4.47 -7.44
N ALA A 59 6.70 4.59 -6.43
CA ALA A 59 6.05 5.84 -6.08
C ALA A 59 7.01 6.88 -5.48
N LEU A 60 8.17 6.47 -4.94
CA LEU A 60 9.20 7.43 -4.48
C LEU A 60 9.83 8.13 -5.68
N CYS A 61 10.15 7.38 -6.74
CA CYS A 61 10.62 7.95 -7.99
C CYS A 61 9.57 8.91 -8.60
N LEU A 62 8.29 8.55 -8.57
CA LEU A 62 7.19 9.39 -9.07
C LEU A 62 7.06 10.75 -8.37
N ILE A 63 7.43 10.83 -7.08
CA ILE A 63 7.42 12.09 -6.30
C ILE A 63 8.78 12.81 -6.32
N GLY A 64 9.74 12.32 -7.12
CA GLY A 64 11.07 12.93 -7.29
C GLY A 64 12.10 12.52 -6.23
N VAL A 65 11.86 11.44 -5.50
CA VAL A 65 12.84 10.84 -4.57
C VAL A 65 13.53 9.69 -5.29
N GLU A 66 14.70 9.95 -5.84
CA GLU A 66 15.52 8.93 -6.50
C GLU A 66 16.19 8.03 -5.45
N THR A 67 15.87 6.74 -5.47
CA THR A 67 16.56 5.73 -4.66
C THR A 67 17.69 5.10 -5.47
N GLN A 68 18.85 4.86 -4.85
CA GLN A 68 19.97 4.17 -5.52
C GLN A 68 19.62 2.74 -5.97
N ASN A 69 18.64 2.11 -5.32
CA ASN A 69 18.17 0.77 -5.63
C ASN A 69 16.65 0.79 -5.83
N ASN A 70 16.21 0.63 -7.09
CA ASN A 70 14.80 0.65 -7.48
C ASN A 70 13.92 -0.33 -6.70
N TYR A 71 14.47 -1.44 -6.21
CA TYR A 71 13.70 -2.39 -5.39
C TYR A 71 13.25 -1.78 -4.06
N ILE A 72 14.00 -0.84 -3.50
CA ILE A 72 13.63 -0.17 -2.24
C ILE A 72 12.40 0.71 -2.46
N GLY A 73 12.37 1.47 -3.57
CA GLY A 73 11.22 2.28 -3.94
C GLY A 73 9.96 1.46 -4.17
N ILE A 74 10.10 0.32 -4.84
CA ILE A 74 9.02 -0.65 -5.05
C ILE A 74 8.50 -1.23 -3.72
N ILE A 75 9.39 -1.66 -2.82
CA ILE A 75 8.98 -2.22 -1.52
C ILE A 75 8.25 -1.16 -0.69
N ILE A 76 8.78 0.06 -0.60
CA ILE A 76 8.14 1.14 0.14
C ILE A 76 6.77 1.47 -0.46
N THR A 77 6.67 1.53 -1.78
CA THR A 77 5.40 1.72 -2.50
C THR A 77 4.41 0.63 -2.12
N GLY A 78 4.86 -0.62 -2.09
CA GLY A 78 4.06 -1.76 -1.69
C GLY A 78 3.59 -1.71 -0.24
N LEU A 79 4.41 -1.21 0.69
CA LEU A 79 4.01 -1.00 2.08
C LEU A 79 2.95 0.11 2.20
N VAL A 80 3.11 1.20 1.45
CA VAL A 80 2.13 2.30 1.39
C VAL A 80 0.79 1.80 0.86
N VAL A 81 0.82 1.08 -0.27
CA VAL A 81 -0.35 0.43 -0.88
C VAL A 81 -0.97 -0.60 0.07
N GLY A 82 -0.13 -1.40 0.73
CA GLY A 82 -0.53 -2.44 1.68
C GLY A 82 -1.17 -1.92 2.96
N LYS A 83 -0.94 -0.66 3.33
CA LYS A 83 -1.68 0.01 4.43
C LYS A 83 -3.09 0.42 4.03
N GLY A 84 -3.40 0.46 2.74
CA GLY A 84 -4.73 0.76 2.20
C GLY A 84 -4.80 2.11 1.48
N ALA A 85 -5.94 2.35 0.85
CA ALA A 85 -6.16 3.49 -0.04
C ALA A 85 -6.12 4.83 0.72
N ASN A 86 -6.62 4.84 1.95
CA ASN A 86 -6.61 6.04 2.80
C ASN A 86 -5.18 6.49 3.11
N PHE A 87 -4.31 5.55 3.52
CA PHE A 87 -2.91 5.87 3.81
C PHE A 87 -2.15 6.29 2.55
N ALA A 88 -2.38 5.59 1.42
CA ALA A 88 -1.78 5.96 0.15
C ALA A 88 -2.18 7.38 -0.28
N HIS A 89 -3.48 7.71 -0.18
CA HIS A 89 -3.98 9.04 -0.51
C HIS A 89 -3.33 10.13 0.37
N ASP A 90 -3.31 9.94 1.68
CA ASP A 90 -2.72 10.89 2.63
C ASP A 90 -1.22 11.06 2.40
N PHE A 91 -0.50 9.96 2.14
CA PHE A 91 0.92 9.98 1.82
C PHE A 91 1.20 10.90 0.62
N PHE A 92 0.53 10.68 -0.51
CA PHE A 92 0.76 11.49 -1.71
C PHE A 92 0.29 12.94 -1.55
N HIS A 93 -0.82 13.16 -0.85
CA HIS A 93 -1.31 14.51 -0.60
C HIS A 93 -0.36 15.32 0.29
N ALA A 94 0.25 14.70 1.30
CA ALA A 94 1.26 15.33 2.14
C ALA A 94 2.51 15.75 1.34
N PHE A 95 2.90 14.97 0.33
CA PHE A 95 4.00 15.34 -0.57
C PHE A 95 3.64 16.50 -1.50
N ASP A 96 2.44 16.51 -2.10
CA ASP A 96 2.01 17.60 -2.98
C ASP A 96 1.93 18.94 -2.23
N GLN A 97 1.40 18.96 -1.00
CA GLN A 97 1.36 20.18 -0.18
C GLN A 97 2.75 20.70 0.16
N LYS A 98 3.69 19.81 0.52
CA LYS A 98 5.04 20.20 0.88
C LYS A 98 5.81 20.79 -0.31
N ARG A 99 5.47 20.38 -1.53
CA ARG A 99 6.00 20.97 -2.77
C ARG A 99 5.46 22.38 -3.00
N LYS A 100 4.15 22.60 -2.81
CA LYS A 100 3.49 23.91 -2.98
C LYS A 100 3.94 24.98 -1.98
N ASN A 101 4.26 24.59 -0.73
CA ASN A 101 4.75 25.54 0.29
C ASN A 101 6.24 25.93 0.14
N LYS A 102 6.98 25.32 -0.80
CA LYS A 102 8.39 25.62 -1.06
C LYS A 102 8.62 26.53 -2.29
N THR A 103 7.54 26.91 -2.97
CA THR A 103 7.49 27.90 -4.06
C THR A 103 6.80 29.17 -3.58
#